data_AF-A0A1U7ZTB2-F1
#
_entry.id   AF-A0A1U7ZTB2-F1
#
_cell.length_a   1.000
_cell.length_b   1.000
_cell.length_c   1.000
_cell.angle_alpha   90.00
_cell.angle_beta   90.00
_cell.angle_gamma   90.00
#
_symmetry.space_group_name_H-M   'P 1'
#
loop_
_entity.id
_entity.type
_entity.pdbx_description
1 polymer ?
#
loop_
_entity_poly.entity_id
_entity_poly.type
_entity_poly.pdbx_seq_one_letter_code
_entity_poly.pdbx_strand_id
1 'polypeptide(L)'
;MSARSRYFPPISHCNVSGRDSQTIAADLDGTLLISRSSFPYFMLIAIEAGSFLRGLALLLASPVILVAYKFVSESLGIQLLIFISFAGLKIREIELASRAVLPRFYAADVRSESWNLFSNCRNKIVVTANPTVMVEPFVKDFLGGDKVLGTEIEVNPRTGRSTGFVKNPGVLVGPLKRSAILKEFDDNLPDLGIGDRESDHDFMELCTEGYMVPPDPSATQVPQECLRSPIIIHSGCLLLRPTPRNALLTFLWLPFGFILHLIQVYFNLPPSNGIIRYTSG
;
A
#
# COMPACT_ATOMS: atom_id res chain seq x y z
N MET A 1 -17.62 -18.94 23.27
CA MET A 1 -16.45 -19.83 23.20
C MET A 1 -15.21 -18.94 23.34
N SER A 2 -14.41 -19.14 24.38
CA SER A 2 -13.21 -18.32 24.64
C SER A 2 -12.18 -18.58 23.55
N ALA A 3 -11.85 -17.56 22.75
CA ALA A 3 -10.78 -17.62 21.76
C ALA A 3 -9.46 -17.81 22.52
N ARG A 4 -8.90 -19.02 22.46
CA ARG A 4 -7.49 -19.22 22.86
C ARG A 4 -6.67 -18.43 21.86
N SER A 5 -5.92 -17.41 22.30
CA SER A 5 -5.00 -16.72 21.41
C SER A 5 -4.00 -17.73 20.88
N ARG A 6 -4.10 -18.05 19.60
CA ARG A 6 -3.11 -18.90 18.93
C ARG A 6 -1.84 -18.06 18.88
N TYR A 7 -0.80 -18.52 19.57
CA TYR A 7 0.51 -17.89 19.49
C TYR A 7 1.08 -18.16 18.10
N PHE A 8 1.34 -17.09 17.35
CA PHE A 8 1.97 -17.18 16.04
C PHE A 8 3.47 -16.91 16.18
N PRO A 9 4.34 -17.87 15.81
CA PRO A 9 5.79 -17.67 15.86
C PRO A 9 6.25 -16.61 14.87
N PRO A 10 7.42 -15.99 15.07
CA PRO A 10 7.98 -15.06 14.10
C PRO A 10 8.30 -15.76 12.77
N ILE A 11 8.21 -15.04 11.66
CA ILE A 11 8.50 -15.53 10.30
C ILE A 11 9.92 -16.08 10.14
N SER A 12 10.87 -15.65 10.96
CA SER A 12 12.23 -16.18 11.00
C SER A 12 12.30 -17.67 11.37
N HIS A 13 11.24 -18.22 11.99
CA HIS A 13 11.13 -19.65 12.29
C HIS A 13 10.48 -20.46 11.16
N CYS A 14 10.04 -19.80 10.09
CA CYS A 14 9.41 -20.46 8.95
C CYS A 14 10.47 -21.09 8.03
N ASN A 15 10.30 -22.37 7.68
CA ASN A 15 11.08 -22.97 6.62
C ASN A 15 10.52 -22.53 5.26
N VAL A 16 11.35 -21.86 4.46
CA VAL A 16 10.99 -21.34 3.13
C VAL A 16 11.03 -22.42 2.04
N SER A 17 11.72 -23.55 2.26
CA SER A 17 11.91 -24.59 1.26
C SER A 17 10.67 -25.49 1.12
N GLY A 18 10.37 -25.94 -0.10
CA GLY A 18 9.31 -26.93 -0.37
C GLY A 18 7.89 -26.40 -0.28
N ARG A 19 7.70 -25.10 -0.55
CA ARG A 19 6.41 -24.40 -0.45
C ARG A 19 5.64 -24.32 -1.79
N ASP A 20 6.18 -24.94 -2.84
CA ASP A 20 5.74 -24.82 -4.24
C ASP A 20 4.34 -25.39 -4.54
N SER A 21 3.73 -26.11 -3.60
CA SER A 21 2.35 -26.62 -3.70
C SER A 21 1.37 -25.88 -2.80
N GLN A 22 1.86 -25.00 -1.92
CA GLN A 22 1.06 -24.38 -0.87
C GLN A 22 0.42 -23.06 -1.32
N THR A 23 -0.67 -22.74 -0.65
CA THR A 23 -1.41 -21.48 -0.79
C THR A 23 -1.07 -20.55 0.38
N ILE A 24 -0.63 -19.34 0.09
CA ILE A 24 -0.30 -18.33 1.10
C ILE A 24 -1.28 -17.15 1.05
N ALA A 25 -1.74 -16.73 2.23
CA ALA A 25 -2.45 -15.49 2.47
C ALA A 25 -1.54 -14.54 3.26
N ALA A 26 -1.27 -13.37 2.70
CA ALA A 26 -0.37 -12.38 3.30
C ALA A 26 -1.05 -11.02 3.44
N ASP A 27 -0.88 -10.36 4.59
CA ASP A 27 -1.12 -8.92 4.64
C ASP A 27 -0.08 -8.15 3.80
N LEU A 28 -0.41 -6.92 3.41
CA LEU A 28 0.47 -6.08 2.61
C LEU A 28 1.33 -5.15 3.47
N ASP A 29 0.72 -4.29 4.29
CA ASP A 29 1.39 -3.15 4.94
C ASP A 29 2.06 -3.57 6.25
N GLY A 30 3.39 -3.65 6.27
CA GLY A 30 4.14 -4.13 7.43
C GLY A 30 4.50 -5.62 7.34
N THR A 31 3.85 -6.35 6.45
CA THR A 31 4.06 -7.77 6.20
C THR A 31 4.89 -7.98 4.93
N LEU A 32 4.31 -7.79 3.74
CA LEU A 32 5.05 -7.84 2.46
C LEU A 32 5.84 -6.55 2.21
N LEU A 33 5.36 -5.43 2.75
CA LEU A 33 6.04 -4.15 2.76
C LEU A 33 6.69 -3.89 4.12
N ILE A 34 7.79 -3.14 4.13
CA ILE A 34 8.47 -2.74 5.35
C ILE A 34 7.61 -1.73 6.13
N SER A 35 7.01 -0.77 5.44
CA SER A 35 6.18 0.24 6.09
C SER A 35 4.81 -0.30 6.44
N ARG A 36 4.39 0.02 7.67
CA ARG A 36 3.04 -0.27 8.19
C ARG A 36 2.02 0.83 7.88
N SER A 37 2.42 1.85 7.12
CA SER A 37 1.61 3.04 6.86
C SER A 37 1.27 3.14 5.39
N SER A 38 -0.02 3.11 5.10
CA SER A 38 -0.55 3.24 3.75
C SER A 38 -0.61 4.71 3.28
N PHE A 39 -0.44 5.68 4.19
CA PHE A 39 -0.56 7.12 3.91
C PHE A 39 0.23 7.59 2.68
N PRO A 40 1.50 7.20 2.46
CA PRO A 40 2.25 7.65 1.29
C PRO A 40 1.59 7.25 -0.03
N TYR A 41 0.95 6.09 -0.09
CA TYR A 41 0.29 5.60 -1.30
C TYR A 41 -1.03 6.31 -1.56
N PHE A 42 -1.81 6.59 -0.50
CA PHE A 42 -2.98 7.46 -0.59
C PHE A 42 -2.61 8.89 -1.04
N MET A 43 -1.51 9.44 -0.54
CA MET A 43 -0.99 10.74 -0.95
C MET A 43 -0.63 10.78 -2.43
N LEU A 44 0.02 9.72 -2.94
CA LEU A 44 0.33 9.61 -4.37
C LEU A 44 -0.94 9.58 -5.22
N ILE A 45 -1.95 8.79 -4.83
CA ILE A 45 -3.25 8.79 -5.54
C ILE A 45 -3.91 10.16 -5.49
N ALA A 46 -3.91 10.82 -4.32
CA ALA A 46 -4.52 12.13 -4.14
C ALA A 46 -3.91 13.19 -5.06
N ILE A 47 -2.59 13.14 -5.28
CA ILE A 47 -1.86 14.10 -6.12
C ILE A 47 -2.01 13.73 -7.61
N GLU A 48 -1.74 12.48 -7.97
CA GLU A 48 -1.59 12.04 -9.37
C GLU A 48 -2.94 11.85 -10.08
N ALA A 49 -3.90 11.18 -9.43
CA ALA A 49 -5.24 11.01 -9.98
C ALA A 49 -6.17 12.19 -9.66
N GLY A 50 -5.79 13.02 -8.67
CA GLY A 50 -6.56 14.15 -8.20
C GLY A 50 -5.89 15.48 -8.50
N SER A 51 -5.31 16.09 -7.47
CA SER A 51 -4.62 17.37 -7.59
C SER A 51 -3.69 17.61 -6.40
N PHE A 52 -2.74 18.52 -6.57
CA PHE A 52 -1.89 18.98 -5.46
C PHE A 52 -2.70 19.53 -4.27
N LEU A 53 -3.81 20.23 -4.51
CA LEU A 53 -4.69 20.72 -3.43
C LEU A 53 -5.33 19.57 -2.65
N ARG A 54 -5.69 18.48 -3.32
CA ARG A 54 -6.21 17.27 -2.66
C ARG A 54 -5.13 16.60 -1.82
N GLY A 55 -3.91 16.50 -2.35
CA GLY A 55 -2.74 16.05 -1.57
C GLY A 55 -2.51 16.91 -0.33
N LEU A 56 -2.58 18.23 -0.46
CA LEU A 56 -2.47 19.15 0.67
C LEU A 56 -3.60 18.95 1.69
N ALA A 57 -4.85 18.79 1.24
CA ALA A 57 -5.97 18.51 2.11
C ALA A 57 -5.77 17.21 2.90
N LEU A 58 -5.28 16.14 2.25
CA LEU A 58 -4.93 14.89 2.91
C LEU A 58 -3.82 15.07 3.95
N LEU A 59 -2.79 15.85 3.62
CA LEU A 59 -1.69 16.15 4.55
C LEU A 59 -2.20 16.89 5.80
N LEU A 60 -3.02 17.92 5.62
CA LEU A 60 -3.59 18.70 6.71
C LEU A 60 -4.56 17.87 7.56
N ALA A 61 -5.29 16.93 6.95
CA ALA A 61 -6.16 16.00 7.65
C ALA A 61 -5.39 14.87 8.38
N SER A 62 -4.10 14.65 8.08
CA SER A 62 -3.33 13.51 8.62
C SER A 62 -3.34 13.38 10.16
N PRO A 63 -3.29 14.46 10.97
CA PRO A 63 -3.37 14.32 12.42
C PRO A 63 -4.76 13.85 12.87
N VAL A 64 -5.83 14.34 12.23
CA VAL A 64 -7.21 13.94 12.50
C VAL A 64 -7.42 12.48 12.12
N ILE A 65 -6.89 12.06 10.97
CA ILE A 65 -6.92 10.66 10.51
C ILE A 65 -6.19 9.75 11.49
N LEU A 66 -5.01 10.16 11.98
CA LEU A 66 -4.25 9.40 12.98
C LEU A 66 -5.05 9.24 14.29
N VAL A 67 -5.70 10.31 14.75
CA VAL A 67 -6.56 10.27 15.94
C VAL A 67 -7.74 9.33 15.72
N ALA A 68 -8.43 9.44 14.59
CA ALA A 68 -9.54 8.55 14.24
C ALA A 68 -9.10 7.08 14.18
N TYR A 69 -7.96 6.80 13.53
CA TYR A 69 -7.40 5.46 13.42
C TYR A 69 -7.06 4.85 14.78
N LYS A 70 -6.42 5.61 15.68
CA LYS A 70 -5.93 5.09 16.97
C LYS A 70 -6.98 5.07 18.08
N PHE A 71 -7.83 6.10 18.15
CA PHE A 71 -8.74 6.30 19.28
C PHE A 71 -10.21 5.97 18.97
N VAL A 72 -10.58 5.83 17.69
CA VAL A 72 -11.96 5.51 17.30
C VAL A 72 -12.03 4.13 16.65
N SER A 73 -11.44 3.95 15.47
CA SER A 73 -11.27 2.64 14.83
C SER A 73 -10.31 2.73 13.64
N GLU A 74 -9.58 1.64 13.40
CA GLU A 74 -8.73 1.49 12.21
C GLU A 74 -9.54 1.71 10.91
N SER A 75 -10.74 1.12 10.83
CA SER A 75 -11.65 1.27 9.70
C SER A 75 -12.02 2.72 9.41
N LEU A 76 -12.31 3.54 10.43
CA LEU A 76 -12.64 4.96 10.23
C LEU A 76 -11.45 5.75 9.68
N GLY A 77 -10.25 5.50 10.21
CA GLY A 77 -9.03 6.13 9.70
C GLY A 77 -8.82 5.83 8.21
N ILE A 78 -9.01 4.58 7.81
CA ILE A 78 -8.88 4.16 6.40
C ILE A 78 -10.01 4.74 5.55
N GLN A 79 -11.25 4.80 6.05
CA GLN A 79 -12.36 5.47 5.35
C GLN A 79 -12.07 6.95 5.09
N LEU A 80 -11.45 7.67 6.03
CA LEU A 80 -11.06 9.07 5.83
C LEU A 80 -9.94 9.20 4.77
N LEU A 81 -8.95 8.31 4.78
CA LEU A 81 -7.91 8.24 3.75
C LEU A 81 -8.54 8.03 2.35
N ILE A 82 -9.46 7.07 2.25
CA ILE A 82 -10.20 6.77 1.01
C ILE A 82 -11.02 7.98 0.59
N PHE A 83 -11.80 8.56 1.49
CA PHE A 83 -12.69 9.66 1.16
C PHE A 83 -11.92 10.86 0.60
N ILE A 84 -10.90 11.33 1.30
CA ILE A 84 -10.13 12.51 0.86
C ILE A 84 -9.37 12.22 -0.45
N SER A 85 -8.80 11.03 -0.59
CA SER A 85 -7.98 10.70 -1.76
C SER A 85 -8.82 10.36 -2.99
N PHE A 86 -9.97 9.70 -2.84
CA PHE A 86 -10.74 9.11 -3.95
C PHE A 86 -12.03 9.87 -4.28
N ALA A 87 -12.63 10.62 -3.34
CA ALA A 87 -13.96 11.20 -3.54
C ALA A 87 -14.04 12.03 -4.82
N GLY A 88 -14.98 11.67 -5.68
CA GLY A 88 -15.19 12.34 -6.95
C GLY A 88 -14.08 12.14 -7.98
N LEU A 89 -13.15 11.20 -7.86
CA LEU A 89 -12.23 10.84 -8.97
C LEU A 89 -12.87 9.81 -9.90
N LYS A 90 -12.53 9.83 -11.19
CA LYS A 90 -12.93 8.75 -12.11
C LYS A 90 -12.13 7.50 -11.77
N ILE A 91 -12.77 6.34 -11.78
CA ILE A 91 -12.11 5.07 -11.45
C ILE A 91 -10.88 4.79 -12.34
N ARG A 92 -10.97 5.15 -13.63
CA ARG A 92 -9.89 5.00 -14.61
C ARG A 92 -8.63 5.80 -14.26
N GLU A 93 -8.78 7.00 -13.69
CA GLU A 93 -7.62 7.83 -13.31
C GLU A 93 -6.92 7.25 -12.08
N ILE A 94 -7.69 6.69 -11.14
CA ILE A 94 -7.15 5.96 -9.99
C ILE A 94 -6.37 4.74 -10.49
N GLU A 95 -6.97 3.92 -11.35
CA GLU A 95 -6.30 2.75 -11.94
C GLU A 95 -5.01 3.11 -12.68
N LEU A 96 -5.03 4.22 -13.43
CA LEU A 96 -3.85 4.70 -14.16
C LEU A 96 -2.75 5.13 -13.21
N ALA A 97 -3.07 5.91 -12.17
CA ALA A 97 -2.10 6.30 -11.13
C ALA A 97 -1.57 5.08 -10.37
N SER A 98 -2.42 4.09 -10.08
CA SER A 98 -2.05 2.83 -9.43
C SER A 98 -1.12 1.96 -10.26
N ARG A 99 -1.22 2.00 -11.59
CA ARG A 99 -0.32 1.28 -12.50
C ARG A 99 0.97 2.04 -12.80
N ALA A 100 0.88 3.36 -12.97
CA ALA A 100 2.00 4.16 -13.45
C ALA A 100 2.93 4.65 -12.32
N VAL A 101 2.37 4.98 -11.15
CA VAL A 101 3.11 5.69 -10.09
C VAL A 101 3.42 4.79 -8.92
N LEU A 102 2.41 4.11 -8.38
CA LEU A 102 2.56 3.34 -7.14
C LEU A 102 3.60 2.21 -7.19
N PRO A 103 3.79 1.45 -8.29
CA PRO A 103 4.68 0.31 -8.28
C PRO A 103 6.13 0.67 -7.93
N ARG A 104 6.60 1.84 -8.37
CA ARG A 104 7.93 2.35 -8.00
C ARG A 104 8.11 2.47 -6.49
N PHE A 105 7.11 3.01 -5.80
CA PHE A 105 7.17 3.24 -4.35
C PHE A 105 6.89 1.99 -3.54
N TYR A 106 6.06 1.08 -4.06
CA TYR A 106 5.83 -0.22 -3.43
C TYR A 106 7.06 -1.11 -3.56
N ALA A 107 7.65 -1.22 -4.76
CA ALA A 107 8.84 -2.02 -4.99
C ALA A 107 10.02 -1.61 -4.11
N ALA A 108 10.22 -0.30 -3.91
CA ALA A 108 11.22 0.23 -3.00
C ALA A 108 10.93 -0.03 -1.50
N ASP A 109 9.78 -0.63 -1.16
CA ASP A 109 9.37 -0.93 0.21
C ASP A 109 9.13 -2.43 0.44
N VAL A 110 9.39 -3.30 -0.55
CA VAL A 110 9.16 -4.76 -0.41
C VAL A 110 10.18 -5.37 0.55
N ARG A 111 9.68 -6.06 1.58
CA ARG A 111 10.48 -6.77 2.59
C ARG A 111 10.96 -8.10 2.02
N SER A 112 12.28 -8.32 2.00
CA SER A 112 12.90 -9.51 1.41
C SER A 112 12.51 -10.83 2.07
N GLU A 113 12.50 -10.89 3.41
CA GLU A 113 12.16 -12.11 4.16
C GLU A 113 10.74 -12.61 3.83
N SER A 114 9.73 -11.73 3.96
CA SER A 114 8.34 -12.05 3.64
C SER A 114 8.13 -12.35 2.16
N TRP A 115 8.78 -11.58 1.28
CA TRP A 115 8.68 -11.80 -0.15
C TRP A 115 9.28 -13.14 -0.58
N ASN A 116 10.39 -13.57 0.02
CA ASN A 116 11.00 -14.86 -0.28
C ASN A 116 10.08 -16.03 0.09
N LEU A 117 9.40 -15.97 1.23
CA LEU A 117 8.39 -16.98 1.57
C LEU A 117 7.20 -16.92 0.60
N PHE A 118 6.71 -15.72 0.33
CA PHE A 118 5.56 -15.49 -0.54
C PHE A 118 5.81 -15.97 -1.96
N SER A 119 6.97 -15.67 -2.54
CA SER A 119 7.30 -15.99 -3.94
C SER A 119 7.47 -17.49 -4.21
N ASN A 120 7.90 -18.26 -3.21
CA ASN A 120 8.04 -19.73 -3.27
C ASN A 120 6.72 -20.50 -3.12
N CYS A 121 5.60 -19.81 -2.85
CA CYS A 121 4.29 -20.46 -2.78
C CYS A 121 3.61 -20.53 -4.16
N ARG A 122 2.78 -21.56 -4.37
CA ARG A 122 2.05 -21.76 -5.64
C ARG A 122 1.00 -20.67 -5.86
N ASN A 123 0.07 -20.60 -4.91
CA ASN A 123 -1.07 -19.69 -4.95
C ASN A 123 -0.82 -18.60 -3.91
N LYS A 124 -0.89 -17.35 -4.36
CA LYS A 124 -0.44 -16.19 -3.60
C LYS A 124 -1.56 -15.17 -3.50
N ILE A 125 -2.07 -15.01 -2.29
CA ILE A 125 -3.21 -14.15 -2.01
C ILE A 125 -2.76 -13.03 -1.09
N VAL A 126 -3.10 -11.80 -1.45
CA VAL A 126 -2.88 -10.65 -0.57
C VAL A 126 -4.20 -10.24 0.06
N VAL A 127 -4.22 -10.08 1.38
CA VAL A 127 -5.41 -9.69 2.16
C VAL A 127 -5.12 -8.36 2.84
N THR A 128 -5.71 -7.27 2.35
CA THR A 128 -5.34 -5.92 2.78
C THR A 128 -6.55 -5.04 3.07
N ALA A 129 -6.40 -4.12 4.01
CA ALA A 129 -7.39 -3.09 4.27
C ALA A 129 -7.39 -1.99 3.18
N ASN A 130 -6.35 -1.92 2.35
CA ASN A 130 -6.23 -0.96 1.27
C ASN A 130 -7.24 -1.22 0.14
N PRO A 131 -7.65 -0.19 -0.63
CA PRO A 131 -8.52 -0.37 -1.78
C PRO A 131 -7.96 -1.33 -2.82
N THR A 132 -8.74 -2.31 -3.28
CA THR A 132 -8.30 -3.30 -4.28
C THR A 132 -7.73 -2.63 -5.53
N VAL A 133 -8.45 -1.64 -6.07
CA VAL A 133 -8.04 -0.85 -7.24
C VAL A 133 -6.66 -0.18 -7.08
N MET A 134 -6.26 0.10 -5.84
CA MET A 134 -4.99 0.76 -5.53
C MET A 134 -3.81 -0.21 -5.55
N VAL A 135 -4.00 -1.41 -5.02
CA VAL A 135 -2.91 -2.37 -4.76
C VAL A 135 -2.82 -3.49 -5.79
N GLU A 136 -3.93 -3.86 -6.43
CA GLU A 136 -4.02 -5.02 -7.30
C GLU A 136 -3.01 -5.00 -8.47
N PRO A 137 -2.79 -3.86 -9.17
CA PRO A 137 -1.80 -3.83 -10.22
C PRO A 137 -0.39 -4.17 -9.73
N PHE A 138 0.01 -3.63 -8.57
CA PHE A 138 1.32 -3.91 -8.01
C PHE A 138 1.45 -5.39 -7.59
N VAL A 139 0.44 -5.92 -6.90
CA VAL A 139 0.49 -7.31 -6.43
C VAL A 139 0.57 -8.29 -7.60
N LYS A 140 -0.25 -8.12 -8.63
CA LYS A 140 -0.29 -9.03 -9.78
C LYS A 140 0.95 -8.89 -10.67
N ASP A 141 1.30 -7.66 -11.03
CA ASP A 141 2.32 -7.41 -12.06
C ASP A 141 3.75 -7.45 -11.50
N PHE A 142 3.96 -7.19 -10.19
CA PHE A 142 5.30 -7.09 -9.59
C PHE A 142 5.58 -8.18 -8.54
N LEU A 143 4.68 -8.37 -7.57
CA LEU A 143 4.85 -9.42 -6.55
C LEU A 143 4.52 -10.82 -7.08
N GLY A 144 3.77 -10.88 -8.17
CA GLY A 144 3.30 -12.14 -8.74
C GLY A 144 2.24 -12.84 -7.91
N GLY A 145 1.44 -12.07 -7.18
CA GLY A 145 0.25 -12.58 -6.51
C GLY A 145 -0.86 -12.88 -7.51
N ASP A 146 -1.67 -13.90 -7.20
CA ASP A 146 -2.75 -14.37 -8.06
C ASP A 146 -4.05 -13.62 -7.77
N LYS A 147 -4.26 -13.25 -6.51
CA LYS A 147 -5.48 -12.58 -6.06
C LYS A 147 -5.22 -11.55 -4.95
N VAL A 148 -6.04 -10.50 -4.96
CA VAL A 148 -6.10 -9.50 -3.90
C VAL A 148 -7.50 -9.48 -3.31
N LEU A 149 -7.58 -9.67 -2.01
CA LEU A 149 -8.76 -9.43 -1.19
C LEU A 149 -8.57 -8.07 -0.50
N GLY A 150 -9.05 -7.02 -1.16
CA GLY A 150 -8.92 -5.64 -0.72
C GLY A 150 -10.26 -4.98 -0.40
N THR A 151 -10.21 -3.77 0.13
CA THR A 151 -11.41 -2.96 0.37
C THR A 151 -12.00 -2.50 -0.96
N GLU A 152 -13.30 -2.73 -1.17
CA GLU A 152 -13.98 -2.32 -2.39
C GLU A 152 -14.55 -0.89 -2.26
N ILE A 153 -14.24 -0.03 -3.22
CA ILE A 153 -14.74 1.35 -3.24
C ILE A 153 -16.09 1.46 -3.96
N GLU A 154 -16.95 2.33 -3.45
CA GLU A 154 -18.23 2.62 -4.07
C GLU A 154 -18.04 3.57 -5.26
N VAL A 155 -18.65 3.21 -6.39
CA VAL A 155 -18.55 3.94 -7.64
C VAL A 155 -19.96 4.32 -8.09
N ASN A 156 -20.17 5.58 -8.40
CA ASN A 156 -21.42 6.04 -8.99
C ASN A 156 -21.55 5.46 -10.40
N PRO A 157 -22.58 4.63 -10.68
CA PRO A 157 -22.69 3.90 -11.95
C PRO A 157 -22.96 4.83 -13.15
N ARG A 158 -23.51 6.04 -12.92
CA ARG A 158 -23.80 7.00 -13.99
C ARG A 158 -22.56 7.76 -14.44
N THR A 159 -21.67 8.09 -13.51
CA THR A 159 -20.51 8.95 -13.79
C THR A 159 -19.19 8.17 -13.85
N GLY A 160 -19.16 6.93 -13.37
CA GLY A 160 -17.94 6.13 -13.23
C GLY A 160 -16.96 6.73 -12.22
N ARG A 161 -17.44 7.57 -11.29
CA ARG A 161 -16.62 8.25 -10.29
C ARG A 161 -16.76 7.59 -8.93
N SER A 162 -15.66 7.48 -8.20
CA SER A 162 -15.68 7.07 -6.80
C SER A 162 -16.49 8.06 -5.98
N THR A 163 -17.35 7.55 -5.09
CA THR A 163 -18.09 8.38 -4.14
C THR A 163 -17.22 8.80 -2.96
N GLY A 164 -16.05 8.17 -2.79
CA GLY A 164 -15.20 8.30 -1.60
C GLY A 164 -15.61 7.37 -0.45
N PHE A 165 -16.69 6.60 -0.61
CA PHE A 165 -17.14 5.62 0.37
C PHE A 165 -16.75 4.19 -0.05
N VAL A 166 -16.88 3.26 0.88
CA VAL A 166 -16.57 1.84 0.70
C VAL A 166 -17.86 1.04 0.53
N LYS A 167 -17.84 0.02 -0.33
CA LYS A 167 -18.96 -0.93 -0.46
C LYS A 167 -19.03 -1.84 0.75
N ASN A 168 -20.21 -2.40 1.01
CA ASN A 168 -20.37 -3.46 2.00
C ASN A 168 -19.47 -4.67 1.64
N PRO A 169 -18.79 -5.28 2.63
CA PRO A 169 -19.01 -5.17 4.07
C PRO A 169 -18.23 -4.04 4.77
N GLY A 170 -17.47 -3.22 4.04
CA GLY A 170 -16.65 -2.14 4.58
C GLY A 170 -15.15 -2.38 4.41
N VAL A 171 -14.34 -1.73 5.25
CA VAL A 171 -12.88 -1.86 5.20
C VAL A 171 -12.45 -3.23 5.73
N LEU A 172 -11.60 -3.96 4.99
CA LEU A 172 -11.14 -5.29 5.37
C LEU A 172 -10.14 -5.26 6.54
N VAL A 173 -10.66 -5.22 7.76
CA VAL A 173 -9.89 -5.22 9.01
C VAL A 173 -10.44 -6.31 9.94
N GLY A 174 -9.56 -7.05 10.63
CA GLY A 174 -9.94 -8.01 11.67
C GLY A 174 -10.94 -9.06 11.16
N PRO A 175 -12.15 -9.17 11.74
CA PRO A 175 -13.14 -10.17 11.35
C PRO A 175 -13.56 -10.10 9.88
N LEU A 176 -13.45 -8.93 9.25
CA LEU A 176 -13.75 -8.77 7.82
C LEU A 176 -12.68 -9.41 6.94
N LYS A 177 -11.41 -9.42 7.34
CA LYS A 177 -10.35 -10.18 6.63
C LYS A 177 -10.64 -11.68 6.68
N ARG A 178 -11.00 -12.19 7.86
CA ARG A 178 -11.43 -13.59 8.03
C ARG A 178 -12.60 -13.94 7.13
N SER A 179 -13.62 -13.09 7.12
CA SER A 179 -14.83 -13.27 6.30
C SER A 179 -14.51 -13.24 4.80
N ALA A 180 -13.55 -12.41 4.37
CA ALA A 180 -13.11 -12.35 2.99
C ALA A 180 -12.44 -13.64 2.53
N ILE A 181 -11.58 -14.24 3.37
CA ILE A 181 -10.96 -15.55 3.07
C ILE A 181 -12.03 -16.65 2.99
N LEU A 182 -12.92 -16.74 3.99
CA LEU A 182 -13.97 -17.76 4.00
C LEU A 182 -14.88 -17.67 2.78
N LYS A 183 -15.26 -16.45 2.38
CA LYS A 183 -16.08 -16.24 1.18
C LYS A 183 -15.39 -16.66 -0.11
N GLU A 184 -14.07 -16.52 -0.16
CA GLU A 184 -13.28 -16.83 -1.35
C GLU A 184 -12.95 -18.32 -1.48
N PHE A 185 -12.56 -18.95 -0.38
CA PHE A 185 -11.99 -20.29 -0.37
C PHE A 185 -12.96 -21.37 0.11
N ASP A 186 -14.06 -20.99 0.74
CA ASP A 186 -15.02 -21.89 1.39
C ASP A 186 -14.26 -22.87 2.31
N ASP A 187 -14.21 -24.16 1.97
CA ASP A 187 -13.47 -25.19 2.71
C ASP A 187 -11.97 -25.31 2.34
N ASN A 188 -11.52 -24.76 1.20
CA ASN A 188 -10.15 -24.88 0.70
C ASN A 188 -9.24 -23.75 1.23
N LEU A 189 -9.15 -23.65 2.55
CA LEU A 189 -8.43 -22.57 3.23
C LEU A 189 -6.91 -22.54 2.90
N PRO A 190 -6.25 -21.37 2.96
CA PRO A 190 -4.82 -21.25 2.73
C PRO A 190 -3.97 -22.09 3.70
N ASP A 191 -2.83 -22.60 3.23
CA ASP A 191 -1.89 -23.34 4.07
C ASP A 191 -1.11 -22.41 5.00
N LEU A 192 -0.71 -21.24 4.50
CA LEU A 192 0.16 -20.29 5.20
C LEU A 192 -0.51 -18.93 5.36
N GLY A 193 -0.46 -18.36 6.56
CA GLY A 193 -0.88 -17.00 6.87
C GLY A 193 0.30 -16.15 7.37
N ILE A 194 0.53 -14.97 6.81
CA ILE A 194 1.51 -14.01 7.35
C ILE A 194 0.89 -12.63 7.58
N GLY A 195 1.19 -12.03 8.73
CA GLY A 195 0.64 -10.74 9.16
C GLY A 195 1.57 -10.02 10.15
N ASP A 196 1.34 -8.72 10.37
CA ASP A 196 2.16 -7.87 11.26
C ASP A 196 1.37 -7.37 12.48
N ARG A 197 0.05 -7.57 12.50
CA ARG A 197 -0.87 -7.02 13.51
C ARG A 197 -1.77 -8.08 14.13
N GLU A 198 -2.30 -7.74 15.30
CA GLU A 198 -3.37 -8.52 15.94
C GLU A 198 -4.62 -8.61 15.05
N SER A 199 -4.90 -7.58 14.23
CA SER A 199 -6.00 -7.60 13.27
C SER A 199 -5.80 -8.60 12.12
N ASP A 200 -4.61 -9.19 11.97
CA ASP A 200 -4.34 -10.25 11.01
C ASP A 200 -4.55 -11.65 11.60
N HIS A 201 -4.54 -11.77 12.93
CA HIS A 201 -4.69 -13.05 13.62
C HIS A 201 -5.98 -13.77 13.22
N ASP A 202 -7.07 -13.03 12.99
CA ASP A 202 -8.38 -13.58 12.65
C ASP A 202 -8.36 -14.40 11.35
N PHE A 203 -7.58 -13.97 10.36
CA PHE A 203 -7.44 -14.69 9.09
C PHE A 203 -6.27 -15.69 9.14
N MET A 204 -5.21 -15.38 9.86
CA MET A 204 -4.09 -16.31 10.06
C MET A 204 -4.55 -17.57 10.81
N GLU A 205 -5.54 -17.47 11.70
CA GLU A 205 -6.10 -18.62 12.40
C GLU A 205 -6.84 -19.60 11.46
N LEU A 206 -7.35 -19.11 10.32
CA LEU A 206 -7.93 -19.97 9.28
C LEU A 206 -6.86 -20.80 8.56
N CYS A 207 -5.61 -20.31 8.56
CA CYS A 207 -4.53 -20.97 7.85
C CYS A 207 -4.00 -22.16 8.65
N THR A 208 -3.43 -23.14 7.96
CA THR A 208 -2.82 -24.31 8.61
C THR A 208 -1.64 -23.92 9.49
N GLU A 209 -0.74 -23.08 8.97
CA GLU A 209 0.35 -22.43 9.71
C GLU A 209 0.20 -20.90 9.60
N GLY A 210 0.58 -20.19 10.66
CA GLY A 210 0.59 -18.73 10.67
C GLY A 210 1.88 -18.20 11.28
N TYR A 211 2.46 -17.15 10.69
CA TYR A 211 3.69 -16.52 11.16
C TYR A 211 3.54 -15.01 11.28
N MET A 212 4.07 -14.44 12.36
CA MET A 212 4.10 -12.99 12.57
C MET A 212 5.34 -12.38 11.92
N VAL A 213 5.14 -11.25 11.26
CA VAL A 213 6.20 -10.39 10.74
C VAL A 213 6.38 -9.22 11.71
N PRO A 214 7.40 -9.26 12.60
CA PRO A 214 7.59 -8.18 13.55
C PRO A 214 8.02 -6.88 12.83
N PRO A 215 7.62 -5.72 13.36
CA PRO A 215 8.05 -4.43 12.81
C PRO A 215 9.57 -4.29 12.87
N ASP A 216 10.19 -4.19 11.70
CA ASP A 216 11.62 -3.91 11.56
C ASP A 216 11.82 -2.86 10.45
N PRO A 217 12.11 -1.59 10.80
CA PRO A 217 12.41 -0.52 9.85
C PRO A 217 13.74 -0.71 9.11
N SER A 218 14.63 -1.56 9.61
CA SER A 218 15.93 -1.89 9.01
C SER A 218 15.91 -3.16 8.17
N ALA A 219 14.73 -3.75 7.99
CA ALA A 219 14.56 -4.95 7.18
C ALA A 219 15.10 -4.77 5.76
N THR A 220 15.75 -5.81 5.26
CA THR A 220 16.37 -5.76 3.93
C THR A 220 15.30 -5.69 2.85
N GLN A 221 15.48 -4.77 1.91
CA GLN A 221 14.60 -4.60 0.75
C GLN A 221 14.94 -5.61 -0.33
N VAL A 222 13.92 -6.04 -1.08
CA VAL A 222 14.13 -6.86 -2.28
C VAL A 222 14.82 -6.03 -3.36
N PRO A 223 15.91 -6.51 -3.98
CA PRO A 223 16.44 -5.90 -5.19
C PRO A 223 15.37 -5.85 -6.26
N GLN A 224 15.18 -4.70 -6.93
CA GLN A 224 14.07 -4.51 -7.87
C GLN A 224 14.10 -5.51 -9.03
N GLU A 225 15.28 -6.01 -9.39
CA GLU A 225 15.51 -7.05 -10.41
C GLU A 225 14.85 -8.39 -10.06
N CYS A 226 14.61 -8.66 -8.78
CA CYS A 226 13.96 -9.90 -8.34
C CYS A 226 12.43 -9.85 -8.49
N LEU A 227 11.84 -8.67 -8.70
CA LEU A 227 10.42 -8.52 -8.95
C LEU A 227 10.07 -8.92 -10.38
N ARG A 228 8.83 -9.35 -10.63
CA ARG A 228 8.42 -9.92 -11.93
C ARG A 228 8.53 -8.95 -13.11
N SER A 229 8.38 -7.65 -12.86
CA SER A 229 8.34 -6.62 -13.90
C SER A 229 9.35 -5.51 -13.62
N PRO A 230 10.09 -5.03 -14.64
CA PRO A 230 10.96 -3.88 -14.48
C PRO A 230 10.12 -2.62 -14.23
N ILE A 231 10.63 -1.75 -13.36
CA ILE A 231 9.96 -0.48 -13.05
C ILE A 231 10.35 0.52 -14.12
N ILE A 232 9.42 0.84 -15.01
CA ILE A 232 9.62 1.90 -16.01
C ILE A 232 9.36 3.25 -15.32
N ILE A 233 10.41 4.05 -15.17
CA ILE A 233 10.30 5.37 -14.54
C ILE A 233 9.77 6.37 -15.58
N HIS A 234 8.53 6.83 -15.39
CA HIS A 234 8.03 7.98 -16.13
C HIS A 234 8.55 9.29 -15.50
N SER A 235 9.03 10.22 -16.34
CA SER A 235 9.79 11.43 -15.97
C SER A 235 9.00 12.56 -15.27
N GLY A 236 7.94 12.24 -14.52
CA GLY A 236 7.08 13.23 -13.85
C GLY A 236 6.72 12.92 -12.39
N CYS A 237 7.01 11.71 -11.90
CA CYS A 237 6.60 11.32 -10.55
C CYS A 237 7.54 11.86 -9.47
N LEU A 238 6.99 12.10 -8.28
CA LEU A 238 7.75 12.49 -7.08
C LEU A 238 9.02 11.63 -6.92
N LEU A 239 10.16 12.27 -6.70
CA LEU A 239 11.44 11.56 -6.52
C LEU A 239 11.53 10.84 -5.17
N LEU A 240 10.78 11.32 -4.17
CA LEU A 240 10.80 10.83 -2.80
C LEU A 240 9.42 10.30 -2.39
N ARG A 241 9.40 9.18 -1.66
CA ARG A 241 8.16 8.64 -1.08
C ARG A 241 7.53 9.70 -0.16
N PRO A 242 6.26 10.07 -0.37
CA PRO A 242 5.62 11.16 0.38
C PRO A 242 5.13 10.68 1.76
N THR A 243 6.06 10.33 2.64
CA THR A 243 5.77 10.20 4.06
C THR A 243 5.21 11.54 4.59
N PRO A 244 4.41 11.57 5.67
CA PRO A 244 3.84 12.83 6.17
C PRO A 244 4.88 13.95 6.34
N ARG A 245 6.07 13.61 6.86
CA ARG A 245 7.20 14.54 7.00
C ARG A 245 7.74 15.02 5.65
N ASN A 246 8.00 14.09 4.73
CA ASN A 246 8.53 14.44 3.40
C ASN A 246 7.52 15.24 2.58
N ALA A 247 6.25 14.89 2.66
CA ALA A 247 5.15 15.62 2.05
C ALA A 247 5.07 17.04 2.63
N LEU A 248 5.13 17.21 3.95
CA LEU A 248 5.16 18.53 4.58
C LEU A 248 6.31 19.39 4.07
N LEU A 249 7.53 18.84 4.03
CA LEU A 249 8.69 19.56 3.49
C LEU A 249 8.51 19.93 2.02
N THR A 250 7.96 19.01 1.22
CA THR A 250 7.69 19.23 -0.22
C THR A 250 6.67 20.35 -0.42
N PHE A 251 5.53 20.31 0.29
CA PHE A 251 4.49 21.34 0.19
C PHE A 251 4.95 22.70 0.74
N LEU A 252 5.76 22.71 1.80
CA LEU A 252 6.31 23.94 2.36
C LEU A 252 7.33 24.57 1.40
N TRP A 253 8.15 23.77 0.70
CA TRP A 253 9.15 24.25 -0.24
C TRP A 253 8.55 24.74 -1.57
N LEU A 254 7.43 24.17 -2.00
CA LEU A 254 6.80 24.48 -3.29
C LEU A 254 6.59 25.98 -3.56
N PRO A 255 6.01 26.80 -2.65
CA PRO A 255 5.88 28.24 -2.88
C PRO A 255 7.23 28.96 -3.01
N PHE A 256 8.24 28.56 -2.22
CA PHE A 256 9.59 29.13 -2.31
C PHE A 256 10.27 28.74 -3.62
N GLY A 257 10.15 27.48 -4.04
CA GLY A 257 10.67 27.01 -5.33
C GLY A 257 10.03 27.74 -6.51
N PHE A 258 8.72 28.00 -6.45
CA PHE A 258 8.01 28.77 -7.46
C PHE A 258 8.50 30.23 -7.52
N ILE A 259 8.64 30.90 -6.37
CA ILE A 259 9.18 32.28 -6.31
C ILE A 259 10.62 32.31 -6.83
N LEU A 260 11.46 31.36 -6.44
CA LEU A 260 12.84 31.26 -6.91
C LEU A 260 12.89 31.07 -8.44
N HIS A 261 12.01 30.25 -9.00
CA HIS A 261 11.92 30.06 -10.44
C HIS A 261 11.44 31.33 -11.17
N LEU A 262 10.49 32.08 -10.59
CA LEU A 262 10.09 33.39 -11.14
C LEU A 262 11.26 34.39 -11.14
N ILE A 263 12.05 34.41 -10.06
CA ILE A 263 13.28 35.22 -9.97
C ILE A 263 14.29 34.77 -11.04
N GLN A 264 14.51 33.46 -11.21
CA GLN A 264 15.43 32.94 -12.23
C GLN A 264 15.02 33.35 -13.64
N VAL A 265 13.72 33.23 -13.98
CA VAL A 265 13.18 33.66 -15.27
C VAL A 265 13.30 35.17 -15.44
N TYR A 266 12.96 35.95 -14.42
CA TYR A 266 13.00 37.41 -14.49
C TYR A 266 14.43 37.96 -14.66
N PHE A 267 15.41 37.35 -13.99
CA PHE A 267 16.81 37.78 -14.02
C PHE A 267 17.66 37.01 -15.05
N ASN A 268 17.09 36.12 -15.86
CA ASN A 268 17.81 35.19 -16.75
C ASN A 268 18.97 34.47 -16.04
N LEU A 269 18.80 34.16 -14.75
CA LEU A 269 19.81 33.42 -14.01
C LEU A 269 19.85 32.00 -14.56
N PRO A 270 21.04 31.45 -14.85
CA PRO A 270 21.14 30.05 -15.21
C PRO A 270 20.52 29.23 -14.06
N PRO A 271 19.79 28.13 -14.38
CA PRO A 271 19.31 27.25 -13.33
C PRO A 271 20.49 26.89 -12.43
N SER A 272 20.29 26.99 -11.12
CA SER A 272 21.34 26.60 -10.18
C SER A 272 21.68 25.13 -10.43
N ASN A 273 22.85 24.87 -11.02
CA ASN A 273 23.38 23.51 -11.22
C ASN A 273 23.79 22.93 -9.87
N GLY A 274 22.78 22.62 -9.04
CA GLY A 274 22.91 21.91 -7.78
C GLY A 274 22.53 20.45 -7.99
N ILE A 275 23.53 19.64 -8.36
CA ILE A 275 23.64 18.20 -8.09
C ILE A 275 22.36 17.37 -8.33
N ILE A 276 22.06 17.05 -9.59
CA ILE A 276 21.41 15.78 -9.92
C ILE A 276 22.30 15.11 -10.97
N ARG A 277 23.23 14.26 -10.50
CA ARG A 277 23.96 13.36 -11.38
C ARG A 277 22.94 12.38 -11.96
N TYR A 278 22.67 12.50 -13.25
CA TYR A 278 22.15 11.40 -14.04
C TYR A 278 23.21 10.29 -14.02
N THR A 279 23.01 9.26 -13.20
CA THR A 279 23.69 7.98 -13.38
C THR A 279 22.84 7.15 -14.32
N SER A 280 23.11 7.30 -15.61
CA SER A 280 22.82 6.27 -16.61
C SER A 280 24.03 5.35 -16.62
N GLY A 281 23.83 4.12 -16.17
CA GLY A 281 24.79 3.02 -16.17
C GLY A 281 23.99 1.73 -16.06
#